data_AF-A0A2V9IZN2-F1
#
_entry.id   AF-A0A2V9IZN2-F1
#
_cell.length_a   1.000
_cell.length_b   1.000
_cell.length_c   1.000
_cell.angle_alpha   90.00
_cell.angle_beta   90.00
_cell.angle_gamma   90.00
#
_symmetry.space_group_name_H-M   'P 1'
#
loop_
_entity.id
_entity.type
_entity.pdbx_description
1 polymer ?
#
loop_
_entity_poly.entity_id
_entity_poly.type
_entity_poly.pdbx_seq_one_letter_code
_entity_poly.pdbx_strand_id
1 'polypeptide(L)'
;MAGKKLTTENRRTPMASKSAGLSEGASASLREASAPPASQDEITALRGASARIVENMEASLTIPTATSYRAIPVKLLEENRQTINEHPASGNREKVSYTHIIAWAIVQALKEFPALNSFFQFADGAAHRVTRHSINLGVAIDVERKDGTRSLLVPNIKGAGELTFQQFLAAYADLVGRVRKGAIQPADFQDTTVTLTNPGTVGTVASQPRLMTGQGAIIATGAIGYPAEYHAWSPQALSGLGLSKVMNISCTYDHRVIQGAESGRFLGRIQELLLGHDGFYERVFEDLRLPDKPLSLDQSPARFGGPLAKDELEKQAGVLQLINLYRVRGHLIANLDPLGEHAFYHPELDPATYGLTVWDLDREFVTGGLGGLPRGTLRQILAVLRQTYCQKIGVEYRHIQHPEEKSWIQERMEPAENRAPLDAETKRQILRSLAAAEGFERFLHTRFIGHKRFGLEGAETTIPVLEWILSEAALNNVQEAVIGMAHRGRLNVLANIIGKPFEKIFSEFEENVEPLVTQGSGDVKYHLSSAGTFRTAQETEVRVSVAPNPSHLEWVNPVVEGIVRA
;
A
#
# COMPACT_ATOMS: atom_id res chain seq x y z
N MET A 1 -48.14 -29.26 36.54
CA MET A 1 -49.02 -28.95 37.70
C MET A 1 -48.92 -27.45 37.96
N ALA A 2 -49.87 -26.66 37.44
CA ALA A 2 -50.97 -26.00 38.18
C ALA A 2 -50.47 -24.93 39.18
N GLY A 3 -50.83 -23.64 39.18
CA GLY A 3 -51.79 -22.82 38.43
C GLY A 3 -52.43 -21.74 39.35
N LYS A 4 -52.71 -20.53 38.80
CA LYS A 4 -53.68 -19.44 39.17
C LYS A 4 -53.03 -18.05 39.40
N LYS A 5 -53.29 -16.95 38.63
CA LYS A 5 -54.50 -16.11 38.34
C LYS A 5 -55.01 -15.34 39.59
N LEU A 6 -55.18 -14.01 39.66
CA LEU A 6 -56.17 -13.09 39.02
C LEU A 6 -55.82 -11.61 39.43
N THR A 7 -55.73 -10.60 38.56
CA THR A 7 -56.71 -9.53 38.14
C THR A 7 -57.06 -8.36 39.09
N THR A 8 -56.91 -7.12 38.54
CA THR A 8 -57.79 -5.91 38.58
C THR A 8 -58.36 -5.35 39.90
N GLU A 9 -58.25 -4.04 40.14
CA GLU A 9 -59.33 -3.07 39.89
C GLU A 9 -59.00 -1.62 40.28
N ASN A 10 -59.75 -0.73 39.62
CA ASN A 10 -59.74 0.72 39.57
C ASN A 10 -60.89 1.24 40.47
N ARG A 11 -60.73 2.36 41.20
CA ARG A 11 -61.91 3.09 41.72
C ARG A 11 -61.67 4.60 41.88
N ARG A 12 -62.66 5.33 41.33
CA ARG A 12 -62.76 6.79 41.17
C ARG A 12 -63.47 7.47 42.36
N THR A 13 -63.19 8.78 42.49
CA THR A 13 -64.11 9.94 42.78
C THR A 13 -64.72 10.12 44.18
N PRO A 14 -65.30 11.29 44.54
CA PRO A 14 -65.16 12.69 44.03
C PRO A 14 -65.15 13.77 45.17
N MET A 15 -64.99 15.06 44.85
CA MET A 15 -65.97 16.11 45.26
C MET A 15 -65.69 17.49 44.67
N ALA A 16 -66.77 18.24 44.48
CA ALA A 16 -66.92 19.41 43.63
C ALA A 16 -66.91 20.76 44.38
N SER A 17 -66.51 21.78 43.62
CA SER A 17 -66.91 23.20 43.56
C SER A 17 -67.39 23.95 44.82
N LYS A 18 -66.81 25.14 45.03
CA LYS A 18 -67.57 26.37 45.32
C LYS A 18 -66.80 27.62 44.90
N SER A 19 -67.46 28.46 44.10
CA SER A 19 -67.09 29.81 43.72
C SER A 19 -67.74 30.83 44.67
N ALA A 20 -66.99 31.82 45.13
CA ALA A 20 -67.52 33.10 45.63
C ALA A 20 -66.45 34.19 45.42
N GLY A 21 -66.88 35.36 44.92
CA GLY A 21 -66.01 36.46 44.52
C GLY A 21 -65.74 37.52 45.59
N LEU A 22 -64.64 38.24 45.33
CA LEU A 22 -64.33 39.67 45.53
C LEU A 22 -64.30 40.28 46.95
N SER A 23 -63.09 40.65 47.39
CA SER A 23 -62.81 41.99 47.91
C SER A 23 -61.32 42.36 47.76
N GLU A 24 -61.08 43.60 47.35
CA GLU A 24 -59.79 44.24 47.10
C GLU A 24 -58.89 44.36 48.36
N GLY A 25 -57.57 44.45 48.14
CA GLY A 25 -56.68 45.17 49.05
C GLY A 25 -55.51 44.37 49.65
N ALA A 26 -54.46 44.13 48.83
CA ALA A 26 -53.05 44.20 49.26
C ALA A 26 -52.15 43.88 48.06
N SER A 27 -51.44 44.88 47.53
CA SER A 27 -50.39 44.67 46.53
C SER A 27 -49.20 43.97 47.17
N ALA A 28 -49.19 42.63 47.14
CA ALA A 28 -47.97 41.87 47.34
C ALA A 28 -47.16 41.95 46.04
N SER A 29 -46.03 42.65 46.09
CA SER A 29 -45.06 42.69 45.00
C SER A 29 -44.65 41.26 44.64
N LEU A 30 -44.99 40.84 43.42
CA LEU A 30 -44.42 39.65 42.82
C LEU A 30 -42.92 39.89 42.73
N ARG A 31 -42.13 39.19 43.56
CA ARG A 31 -40.69 39.07 43.32
C ARG A 31 -40.54 38.38 41.97
N GLU A 32 -40.08 39.13 40.97
CA GLU A 32 -39.57 38.55 39.73
C GLU A 32 -38.52 37.50 40.11
N ALA A 33 -38.79 36.24 39.76
CA ALA A 33 -37.77 35.21 39.78
C ALA A 33 -36.72 35.63 38.75
N SER A 34 -35.57 36.12 39.22
CA SER A 34 -34.46 36.45 38.33
C SER A 34 -34.00 35.16 37.65
N ALA A 35 -34.13 35.12 36.32
CA ALA A 35 -33.43 34.12 35.52
C ALA A 35 -31.93 34.15 35.90
N PRO A 36 -31.25 33.00 35.97
CA PRO A 36 -29.81 32.98 36.18
C PRO A 36 -29.15 33.89 35.14
N PRO A 37 -28.12 34.68 35.51
CA PRO A 37 -27.47 35.56 34.56
C PRO A 37 -26.99 34.73 33.38
N ALA A 38 -27.39 35.14 32.16
CA ALA A 38 -26.87 34.55 30.94
C ALA A 38 -25.34 34.58 31.01
N SER A 39 -24.70 33.46 30.68
CA SER A 39 -23.24 33.42 30.53
C SER A 39 -22.84 34.57 29.60
N GLN A 40 -21.92 35.43 30.05
CA GLN A 40 -21.44 36.52 29.20
C GLN A 40 -20.73 35.91 28.00
N ASP A 41 -21.25 36.16 26.80
CA ASP A 41 -20.65 35.67 25.56
C ASP A 41 -19.25 36.29 25.37
N GLU A 42 -18.26 35.46 25.04
CA GLU A 42 -16.91 35.91 24.75
C GLU A 42 -16.81 36.41 23.30
N ILE A 43 -16.45 37.68 23.12
CA ILE A 43 -16.28 38.29 21.80
C ILE A 43 -14.80 38.22 21.38
N THR A 44 -14.49 37.38 20.39
CA THR A 44 -13.14 37.27 19.82
C THR A 44 -13.10 37.79 18.38
N ALA A 45 -12.19 38.73 18.09
CA ALA A 45 -12.01 39.24 16.74
C ALA A 45 -11.31 38.20 15.82
N LEU A 46 -11.88 37.95 14.65
CA LEU A 46 -11.28 37.09 13.62
C LEU A 46 -10.13 37.83 12.93
N ARG A 47 -8.92 37.25 12.93
CA ARG A 47 -7.71 37.85 12.32
C ARG A 47 -7.00 36.85 11.41
N GLY A 48 -6.15 37.36 10.51
CA GLY A 48 -5.31 36.54 9.63
C GLY A 48 -6.14 35.60 8.74
N ALA A 49 -5.85 34.30 8.80
CA ALA A 49 -6.54 33.29 7.99
C ALA A 49 -8.07 33.27 8.20
N SER A 50 -8.55 33.47 9.44
CA SER A 50 -9.99 33.47 9.73
C SER A 50 -10.69 34.69 9.13
N ALA A 51 -10.05 35.85 9.11
CA ALA A 51 -10.58 37.03 8.42
C ALA A 51 -10.64 36.81 6.90
N ARG A 52 -9.63 36.15 6.32
CA ARG A 52 -9.64 35.79 4.90
C ARG A 52 -10.74 34.80 4.53
N ILE A 53 -11.10 33.89 5.44
CA ILE A 53 -12.26 33.01 5.27
C ILE A 53 -13.55 33.84 5.22
N VAL A 54 -13.72 34.84 6.09
CA VAL A 54 -14.89 35.74 6.05
C VAL A 54 -15.00 36.43 4.69
N GLU A 55 -13.94 37.08 4.22
CA GLU A 55 -13.91 37.75 2.90
C GLU A 55 -14.30 36.78 1.77
N ASN A 56 -13.76 35.58 1.80
CA ASN A 56 -14.06 34.53 0.83
C ASN A 56 -15.53 34.07 0.88
N MET A 57 -16.08 33.90 2.09
CA MET A 57 -17.48 33.49 2.29
C MET A 57 -18.45 34.58 1.86
N GLU A 58 -18.15 35.85 2.15
CA GLU A 58 -18.93 37.00 1.68
C GLU A 58 -18.91 37.09 0.15
N ALA A 59 -17.74 36.97 -0.48
CA ALA A 59 -17.63 36.97 -1.94
C ALA A 59 -18.44 35.84 -2.60
N SER A 60 -18.47 34.65 -1.98
CA SER A 60 -19.21 33.48 -2.50
C SER A 60 -20.72 33.67 -2.53
N LEU A 61 -21.31 34.60 -1.76
CA LEU A 61 -22.76 34.84 -1.73
C LEU A 61 -23.31 35.28 -3.08
N THR A 62 -22.47 35.87 -3.92
CA THR A 62 -22.84 36.39 -5.24
C THR A 62 -22.85 35.33 -6.35
N ILE A 63 -22.43 34.09 -6.02
CA ILE A 63 -22.31 33.00 -6.98
C ILE A 63 -23.56 32.11 -6.86
N PRO A 64 -24.49 32.16 -7.82
CA PRO A 64 -25.65 31.27 -7.84
C PRO A 64 -25.16 29.86 -8.17
N THR A 65 -25.05 29.04 -7.13
CA THR A 65 -24.56 27.67 -7.25
C THR A 65 -25.70 26.69 -7.44
N ALA A 66 -25.45 25.64 -8.21
CA ALA A 66 -26.26 24.44 -8.24
C ALA A 66 -25.37 23.23 -7.93
N THR A 67 -25.97 22.17 -7.37
CA THR A 67 -25.23 20.97 -6.98
C THR A 67 -25.85 19.74 -7.59
N SER A 68 -25.03 18.92 -8.24
CA SER A 68 -25.40 17.58 -8.72
C SER A 68 -24.77 16.52 -7.83
N TYR A 69 -25.45 15.38 -7.68
CA TYR A 69 -25.03 14.26 -6.85
C TYR A 69 -25.01 12.96 -7.62
N ARG A 70 -24.09 12.06 -7.26
CA ARG A 70 -24.06 10.68 -7.77
C ARG A 70 -23.50 9.74 -6.70
N ALA A 71 -24.12 8.59 -6.54
CA ALA A 71 -23.57 7.49 -5.74
C ALA A 71 -22.74 6.59 -6.67
N ILE A 72 -21.46 6.40 -6.36
CA ILE A 72 -20.52 5.62 -7.18
C ILE A 72 -20.13 4.35 -6.42
N PRO A 73 -20.26 3.15 -7.01
CA PRO A 73 -19.72 1.93 -6.42
C PRO A 73 -18.19 1.97 -6.42
N VAL A 74 -17.57 1.60 -5.30
CA VAL A 74 -16.12 1.72 -5.11
C VAL A 74 -15.39 0.38 -5.03
N LYS A 75 -16.05 -0.77 -5.29
CA LYS A 75 -15.41 -2.09 -5.25
C LYS A 75 -14.13 -2.11 -6.08
N LEU A 76 -14.22 -1.76 -7.36
CA LEU A 76 -13.06 -1.78 -8.26
C LEU A 76 -11.94 -0.82 -7.83
N LEU A 77 -12.32 0.38 -7.37
CA LEU A 77 -11.40 1.38 -6.82
C LEU A 77 -10.67 0.85 -5.58
N GLU A 78 -11.39 0.18 -4.67
CA GLU A 78 -10.81 -0.44 -3.47
C GLU A 78 -9.83 -1.55 -3.82
N GLU A 79 -10.21 -2.46 -4.70
CA GLU A 79 -9.38 -3.61 -5.06
C GLU A 79 -8.11 -3.19 -5.83
N ASN A 80 -8.24 -2.35 -6.86
CA ASN A 80 -7.07 -1.90 -7.62
C ASN A 80 -6.14 -1.03 -6.76
N ARG A 81 -6.67 -0.19 -5.85
CA ARG A 81 -5.83 0.56 -4.89
C ARG A 81 -5.08 -0.38 -3.95
N GLN A 82 -5.71 -1.48 -3.52
CA GLN A 82 -5.05 -2.48 -2.68
C GLN A 82 -3.92 -3.18 -3.46
N THR A 83 -4.18 -3.65 -4.68
CA THR A 83 -3.16 -4.25 -5.55
C THR A 83 -1.96 -3.31 -5.75
N ILE A 84 -2.21 -2.03 -6.07
CA ILE A 84 -1.14 -1.04 -6.23
C ILE A 84 -0.27 -0.92 -4.96
N ASN A 85 -0.89 -0.89 -3.77
CA ASN A 85 -0.14 -0.66 -2.53
C ASN A 85 0.55 -1.91 -1.97
N GLU A 86 0.04 -3.09 -2.29
CA GLU A 86 0.62 -4.37 -1.87
C GLU A 86 1.70 -4.87 -2.83
N HIS A 87 1.77 -4.32 -4.03
CA HIS A 87 2.74 -4.75 -5.02
C HIS A 87 4.18 -4.51 -4.55
N PRO A 88 5.10 -5.49 -4.69
CA PRO A 88 6.48 -5.36 -4.18
C PRO A 88 7.28 -4.23 -4.86
N ALA A 89 6.99 -3.95 -6.13
CA ALA A 89 7.60 -2.84 -6.87
C ALA A 89 7.22 -1.45 -6.33
N SER A 90 6.21 -1.36 -5.45
CA SER A 90 5.86 -0.11 -4.77
C SER A 90 6.92 0.34 -3.78
N GLY A 91 7.83 -0.55 -3.33
CA GLY A 91 9.03 -0.18 -2.57
C GLY A 91 8.78 0.80 -1.42
N ASN A 92 9.61 1.85 -1.35
CA ASN A 92 9.47 2.97 -0.40
C ASN A 92 8.56 4.11 -0.90
N ARG A 93 7.75 3.89 -1.95
CA ARG A 93 6.84 4.91 -2.46
C ARG A 93 5.76 5.21 -1.42
N GLU A 94 5.32 6.47 -1.39
CA GLU A 94 4.12 6.82 -0.63
C GLU A 94 2.90 6.02 -1.11
N LYS A 95 2.09 5.57 -0.15
CA LYS A 95 0.88 4.80 -0.44
C LYS A 95 -0.12 5.62 -1.24
N VAL A 96 -0.73 4.98 -2.24
CA VAL A 96 -1.81 5.58 -3.03
C VAL A 96 -3.10 5.56 -2.21
N SER A 97 -3.65 6.75 -1.98
CA SER A 97 -4.94 6.95 -1.32
C SER A 97 -6.10 6.88 -2.31
N TYR A 98 -7.32 6.68 -1.81
CA TYR A 98 -8.54 6.83 -2.62
C TYR A 98 -8.59 8.22 -3.28
N THR A 99 -8.23 9.27 -2.53
CA THR A 99 -8.21 10.65 -3.01
C THR A 99 -7.30 10.82 -4.23
N HIS A 100 -6.15 10.15 -4.29
CA HIS A 100 -5.26 10.24 -5.46
C HIS A 100 -5.92 9.73 -6.75
N ILE A 101 -6.55 8.56 -6.68
CA ILE A 101 -7.19 7.94 -7.85
C ILE A 101 -8.45 8.73 -8.25
N ILE A 102 -9.23 9.20 -7.28
CA ILE A 102 -10.43 10.02 -7.55
C ILE A 102 -10.02 11.38 -8.14
N ALA A 103 -9.00 12.04 -7.59
CA ALA A 103 -8.45 13.28 -8.12
C ALA A 103 -7.97 13.11 -9.57
N TRP A 104 -7.31 11.98 -9.85
CA TRP A 104 -6.88 11.65 -11.20
C TRP A 104 -8.06 11.43 -12.15
N ALA A 105 -9.09 10.70 -11.73
CA ALA A 105 -10.32 10.54 -12.51
C ALA A 105 -11.01 11.89 -12.79
N ILE A 106 -11.02 12.81 -11.82
CA ILE A 106 -11.51 14.18 -12.00
C ILE A 106 -10.70 14.93 -13.06
N VAL A 107 -9.36 14.87 -13.00
CA VAL A 107 -8.49 15.51 -13.99
C VAL A 107 -8.73 14.96 -15.38
N GLN A 108 -8.85 13.64 -15.55
CA GLN A 108 -9.13 13.04 -16.85
C GLN A 108 -10.53 13.42 -17.36
N ALA A 109 -11.56 13.40 -16.50
CA ALA A 109 -12.90 13.83 -16.88
C ALA A 109 -12.92 15.32 -17.26
N LEU A 110 -12.17 16.20 -16.60
CA LEU A 110 -12.12 17.63 -16.94
C LEU A 110 -11.58 17.91 -18.35
N LYS A 111 -10.74 17.01 -18.91
CA LYS A 111 -10.28 17.12 -20.31
C LYS A 111 -11.43 17.01 -21.31
N GLU A 112 -12.45 16.21 -20.98
CA GLU A 112 -13.64 16.01 -21.81
C GLU A 112 -14.74 17.03 -21.50
N PHE A 113 -14.69 17.67 -20.33
CA PHE A 113 -15.68 18.64 -19.85
C PHE A 113 -15.06 20.01 -19.53
N PRO A 114 -14.53 20.74 -20.54
CA PRO A 114 -13.80 21.99 -20.32
C PRO A 114 -14.67 23.14 -19.77
N ALA A 115 -16.01 23.03 -19.81
CA ALA A 115 -16.87 24.03 -19.18
C ALA A 115 -16.77 24.05 -17.67
N LEU A 116 -16.56 22.90 -17.03
CA LEU A 116 -16.34 22.84 -15.58
C LEU A 116 -15.02 23.48 -15.15
N ASN A 117 -14.09 23.66 -16.10
CA ASN A 117 -12.84 24.39 -15.90
C ASN A 117 -12.98 25.91 -16.18
N SER A 118 -14.16 26.36 -16.61
CA SER A 118 -14.46 27.76 -16.92
C SER A 118 -15.11 28.46 -15.73
N PHE A 119 -14.97 29.78 -15.62
CA PHE A 119 -15.62 30.57 -14.56
C PHE A 119 -16.35 31.80 -15.13
N PHE A 120 -17.26 32.35 -14.35
CA PHE A 120 -18.01 33.55 -14.70
C PHE A 120 -17.25 34.82 -14.29
N GLN A 121 -17.21 35.82 -15.17
CA GLN A 121 -16.66 37.13 -14.88
C GLN A 121 -17.52 38.23 -15.49
N PHE A 122 -17.72 39.33 -14.76
CA PHE A 122 -18.17 40.59 -15.35
C PHE A 122 -16.94 41.37 -15.84
N ALA A 123 -16.92 41.69 -17.12
CA ALA A 123 -15.92 42.56 -17.74
C ALA A 123 -16.63 43.51 -18.70
N ASP A 124 -16.19 44.77 -18.75
CA ASP A 124 -16.73 45.80 -19.66
C ASP A 124 -18.27 45.94 -19.64
N GLY A 125 -18.89 45.74 -18.47
CA GLY A 125 -20.34 45.84 -18.28
C GLY A 125 -21.15 44.64 -18.82
N ALA A 126 -20.50 43.60 -19.33
CA ALA A 126 -21.14 42.40 -19.85
C ALA A 126 -20.75 41.13 -19.06
N ALA A 127 -21.63 40.14 -19.14
CA ALA A 127 -21.42 38.82 -18.56
C ALA A 127 -20.56 37.96 -19.49
N HIS A 128 -19.42 37.48 -19.00
CA HIS A 128 -18.50 36.64 -19.76
C HIS A 128 -18.27 35.30 -19.09
N ARG A 129 -18.10 34.27 -19.92
CA ARG A 129 -17.52 32.99 -19.53
C ARG A 129 -16.03 33.00 -19.88
N VAL A 130 -15.18 32.84 -18.88
CA VAL A 130 -13.73 32.75 -19.06
C VAL A 130 -13.34 31.28 -19.11
N THR A 131 -12.88 30.82 -20.27
CA THR A 131 -12.41 29.45 -20.47
C THR A 131 -10.93 29.36 -20.15
N ARG A 132 -10.58 28.51 -19.17
CA ARG A 132 -9.19 28.19 -18.84
C ARG A 132 -8.78 26.91 -19.56
N HIS A 133 -7.61 26.94 -20.21
CA HIS A 133 -7.07 25.78 -20.91
C HIS A 133 -6.25 24.86 -20.00
N SER A 134 -5.56 25.41 -19.01
CA SER A 134 -4.84 24.62 -18.00
C SER A 134 -5.77 24.16 -16.88
N ILE A 135 -5.60 22.92 -16.43
CA ILE A 135 -6.28 22.37 -15.26
C ILE A 135 -5.35 22.57 -14.05
N ASN A 136 -5.75 23.42 -13.11
CA ASN A 136 -5.05 23.59 -11.83
C ASN A 136 -5.94 23.05 -10.72
N LEU A 137 -5.68 21.81 -10.31
CA LEU A 137 -6.53 21.09 -9.36
C LEU A 137 -6.22 21.53 -7.93
N GLY A 138 -7.15 22.26 -7.31
CA GLY A 138 -7.14 22.56 -5.89
C GLY A 138 -7.38 21.31 -5.05
N VAL A 139 -6.60 21.11 -3.99
CA VAL A 139 -6.70 19.95 -3.11
C VAL A 139 -6.88 20.44 -1.68
N ALA A 140 -8.02 20.14 -1.07
CA ALA A 140 -8.26 20.49 0.32
C ALA A 140 -7.43 19.60 1.26
N ILE A 141 -6.53 20.22 2.02
CA ILE A 141 -5.62 19.58 2.96
C ILE A 141 -5.93 20.12 4.35
N ASP A 142 -6.31 19.22 5.24
CA ASP A 142 -6.54 19.55 6.64
C ASP A 142 -5.21 19.50 7.40
N VAL A 143 -4.90 20.60 8.09
CA VAL A 143 -3.64 20.79 8.81
C VAL A 143 -3.93 21.00 10.28
N GLU A 144 -3.45 20.07 11.11
CA GLU A 144 -3.41 20.22 12.55
C GLU A 144 -2.19 21.04 12.96
N ARG A 145 -2.42 22.14 13.68
CA ARG A 145 -1.38 23.00 14.21
C ARG A 145 -0.92 22.52 15.58
N LYS A 146 0.23 23.02 16.03
CA LYS A 146 0.82 22.65 17.34
C LYS A 146 -0.08 22.97 18.54
N ASP A 147 -1.01 23.90 18.38
CA ASP A 147 -2.00 24.30 19.40
C ASP A 147 -3.26 23.41 19.39
N GLY A 148 -3.30 22.34 18.58
CA GLY A 148 -4.45 21.46 18.42
C GLY A 148 -5.56 22.02 17.53
N THR A 149 -5.42 23.25 17.02
CA THR A 149 -6.38 23.82 16.08
C THR A 149 -6.17 23.23 14.69
N ARG A 150 -7.27 23.02 13.96
CA ARG A 150 -7.25 22.52 12.58
C ARG A 150 -7.56 23.67 11.62
N SER A 151 -6.82 23.73 10.52
CA SER A 151 -7.07 24.68 9.45
C SER A 151 -7.05 23.97 8.09
N LEU A 152 -8.09 24.21 7.29
CA LEU A 152 -8.19 23.70 5.93
C LEU A 152 -7.49 24.65 4.96
N LEU A 153 -6.51 24.14 4.21
CA LEU A 153 -5.84 24.87 3.14
C LEU A 153 -6.13 24.20 1.79
N VAL A 154 -6.29 25.01 0.74
CA VAL A 154 -6.60 24.51 -0.61
C VAL A 154 -5.58 25.03 -1.63
N PRO A 155 -4.32 24.58 -1.57
CA PRO A 155 -3.37 24.84 -2.65
C PRO A 155 -3.71 23.99 -3.88
N ASN A 156 -3.10 24.27 -5.03
CA ASN A 156 -3.37 23.56 -6.28
C ASN A 156 -2.14 22.91 -6.92
N ILE A 157 -2.39 21.81 -7.63
CA ILE A 157 -1.43 21.16 -8.52
C ILE A 157 -1.56 21.84 -9.89
N LYS A 158 -0.52 22.56 -10.30
CA LYS A 158 -0.49 23.30 -11.57
C LYS A 158 -0.41 22.35 -12.76
N GLY A 159 -1.14 22.66 -13.82
CA GLY A 159 -1.04 21.93 -15.09
C GLY A 159 -1.33 20.43 -14.97
N ALA A 160 -2.22 20.03 -14.04
CA ALA A 160 -2.50 18.63 -13.73
C ALA A 160 -2.95 17.82 -14.96
N GLY A 161 -3.54 18.48 -15.96
CA GLY A 161 -3.96 17.85 -17.22
C GLY A 161 -2.81 17.31 -18.08
N GLU A 162 -1.60 17.85 -17.95
CA GLU A 162 -0.44 17.50 -18.77
C GLU A 162 0.47 16.44 -18.12
N LEU A 163 0.19 16.06 -16.87
CA LEU A 163 0.99 15.11 -16.11
C LEU A 163 0.66 13.66 -16.52
N THR A 164 1.56 12.72 -16.26
CA THR A 164 1.24 11.30 -16.09
C THR A 164 0.74 11.04 -14.65
N PHE A 165 0.15 9.88 -14.37
CA PHE A 165 -0.29 9.56 -13.00
C PHE A 165 0.89 9.52 -12.01
N GLN A 166 2.05 9.03 -12.44
CA GLN A 166 3.27 9.03 -11.61
C GLN A 166 3.73 10.45 -11.27
N GLN A 167 3.74 11.35 -12.26
CA GLN A 167 4.10 12.76 -12.05
C GLN A 167 3.06 13.47 -11.19
N PHE A 168 1.78 13.16 -11.38
CA PHE A 168 0.69 13.68 -10.55
C PHE A 168 0.85 13.28 -9.08
N LEU A 169 1.18 12.02 -8.79
CA LEU A 169 1.46 11.57 -7.43
C LEU A 169 2.66 12.30 -6.80
N ALA A 170 3.74 12.50 -7.56
CA ALA A 170 4.91 13.22 -7.07
C ALA A 170 4.58 14.69 -6.76
N ALA A 171 3.82 15.36 -7.64
CA ALA A 171 3.36 16.73 -7.43
C ALA A 171 2.40 16.84 -6.23
N TYR A 172 1.51 15.87 -6.05
CA TYR A 172 0.61 15.79 -4.91
C TYR A 172 1.39 15.62 -3.59
N ALA A 173 2.36 14.70 -3.56
CA ALA A 173 3.21 14.45 -2.39
C ALA A 173 4.04 15.68 -2.01
N ASP A 174 4.64 16.37 -2.98
CA ASP A 174 5.34 17.64 -2.77
C ASP A 174 4.41 18.69 -2.15
N LEU A 175 3.22 18.88 -2.73
CA LEU A 175 2.23 19.84 -2.26
C LEU A 175 1.83 19.60 -0.80
N VAL A 176 1.48 18.34 -0.46
CA VAL A 176 1.13 17.94 0.91
C VAL A 176 2.33 18.11 1.85
N GLY A 177 3.53 17.75 1.40
CA GLY A 177 4.77 17.92 2.15
C GLY A 177 5.06 19.38 2.50
N ARG A 178 4.90 20.29 1.53
CA ARG A 178 5.07 21.75 1.74
C ARG A 178 4.01 22.31 2.66
N VAL A 179 2.75 21.89 2.53
CA VAL A 179 1.66 22.32 3.43
C VAL A 179 1.96 21.91 4.88
N ARG A 180 2.31 20.64 5.12
CA ARG A 180 2.61 20.13 6.47
C ARG A 180 3.84 20.79 7.10
N LYS A 181 4.83 21.17 6.29
CA LYS A 181 6.03 21.89 6.72
C LYS A 181 5.81 23.41 6.86
N GLY A 182 4.63 23.93 6.50
CA GLY A 182 4.35 25.37 6.50
C GLY A 182 5.13 26.15 5.44
N ALA A 183 5.61 25.48 4.39
CA ALA A 183 6.44 26.05 3.32
C ALA A 183 5.63 26.45 2.06
N ILE A 184 4.30 26.58 2.20
CA ILE A 184 3.40 26.92 1.10
C ILE A 184 3.47 28.43 0.79
N GLN A 185 3.42 28.80 -0.49
CA GLN A 185 3.54 30.16 -0.97
C GLN A 185 2.20 30.68 -1.52
N PRO A 186 1.98 32.02 -1.60
CA PRO A 186 0.76 32.57 -2.19
C PRO A 186 0.46 32.07 -3.61
N ALA A 187 1.51 31.83 -4.42
CA ALA A 187 1.39 31.31 -5.79
C ALA A 187 0.72 29.93 -5.86
N ASP A 188 0.82 29.12 -4.81
CA ASP A 188 0.21 27.79 -4.73
C ASP A 188 -1.31 27.85 -4.63
N PHE A 189 -1.90 28.99 -4.25
CA PHE A 189 -3.35 29.20 -4.16
C PHE A 189 -3.93 29.94 -5.37
N GLN A 190 -3.08 30.60 -6.16
CA GLN A 190 -3.51 31.37 -7.32
C GLN A 190 -4.00 30.46 -8.44
N ASP A 191 -4.95 30.93 -9.24
CA ASP A 191 -5.40 30.25 -10.47
C ASP A 191 -5.93 28.84 -10.30
N THR A 192 -6.42 28.47 -9.11
CA THR A 192 -7.20 27.23 -8.94
C THR A 192 -8.38 27.27 -9.90
N THR A 193 -8.57 26.20 -10.68
CA THR A 193 -9.67 26.13 -11.65
C THR A 193 -10.84 25.31 -11.12
N VAL A 194 -10.52 24.17 -10.51
CA VAL A 194 -11.45 23.22 -9.90
C VAL A 194 -10.84 22.71 -8.61
N THR A 195 -11.65 22.49 -7.57
CA THR A 195 -11.18 21.98 -6.27
C THR A 195 -11.77 20.61 -5.96
N LEU A 196 -10.95 19.71 -5.40
CA LEU A 196 -11.38 18.49 -4.72
C LEU A 196 -11.32 18.67 -3.20
N THR A 197 -12.41 18.34 -2.50
CA THR A 197 -12.48 18.26 -1.04
C THR A 197 -12.99 16.90 -0.58
N ASN A 198 -12.46 16.39 0.54
CA ASN A 198 -12.78 15.04 1.04
C ASN A 198 -13.26 15.04 2.50
N PRO A 199 -14.49 15.52 2.77
CA PRO A 199 -15.10 15.43 4.10
C PRO A 199 -15.48 13.99 4.50
N GLY A 200 -15.43 13.03 3.57
CA GLY A 200 -15.63 11.61 3.86
C GLY A 200 -14.66 11.04 4.91
N THR A 201 -13.47 11.63 5.04
CA THR A 201 -12.48 11.29 6.08
C THR A 201 -12.97 11.49 7.52
N VAL A 202 -13.98 12.34 7.72
CA VAL A 202 -14.62 12.57 9.04
C VAL A 202 -16.03 11.98 9.10
N GLY A 203 -16.36 11.04 8.21
CA GLY A 203 -17.66 10.36 8.19
C GLY A 203 -18.78 11.14 7.50
N THR A 204 -18.49 12.26 6.85
CA THR A 204 -19.52 13.02 6.12
C THR A 204 -19.96 12.27 4.88
N VAL A 205 -21.25 11.93 4.80
CA VAL A 205 -21.82 11.15 3.68
C VAL A 205 -21.91 11.95 2.38
N ALA A 206 -22.16 13.26 2.45
CA ALA A 206 -22.21 14.15 1.29
C ALA A 206 -21.99 15.61 1.73
N SER A 207 -21.47 16.46 0.85
CA SER A 207 -21.23 17.89 1.14
C SER A 207 -21.61 18.78 -0.03
N GLN A 208 -22.04 20.01 0.26
CA GLN A 208 -22.25 21.09 -0.71
C GLN A 208 -21.29 22.24 -0.38
N PRO A 209 -20.05 22.18 -0.89
CA PRO A 209 -19.10 23.26 -0.65
C PRO A 209 -19.57 24.57 -1.29
N ARG A 210 -19.21 25.68 -0.67
CA ARG A 210 -19.43 27.03 -1.23
C ARG A 210 -18.40 27.28 -2.32
N LEU A 211 -18.86 27.57 -3.54
CA LEU A 211 -17.98 27.85 -4.68
C LEU A 211 -17.22 29.17 -4.48
N MET A 212 -15.97 29.19 -4.93
CA MET A 212 -15.07 30.34 -4.83
C MET A 212 -15.03 31.11 -6.14
N THR A 213 -14.93 32.44 -6.07
CA THR A 213 -14.76 33.29 -7.26
C THR A 213 -13.53 32.86 -8.04
N GLY A 214 -13.64 32.76 -9.37
CA GLY A 214 -12.56 32.34 -10.25
C GLY A 214 -12.46 30.84 -10.50
N GLN A 215 -13.26 30.01 -9.80
CA GLN A 215 -13.35 28.56 -10.01
C GLN A 215 -14.65 28.19 -10.73
N GLY A 216 -14.60 27.12 -11.52
CA GLY A 216 -15.79 26.60 -12.20
C GLY A 216 -16.63 25.67 -11.34
N ALA A 217 -15.97 24.78 -10.60
CA ALA A 217 -16.64 23.81 -9.74
C ALA A 217 -15.79 23.40 -8.52
N ILE A 218 -16.48 22.92 -7.47
CA ILE A 218 -15.88 22.17 -6.37
C ILE A 218 -16.52 20.78 -6.33
N ILE A 219 -15.67 19.76 -6.35
CA ILE A 219 -16.05 18.36 -6.22
C ILE A 219 -15.83 17.95 -4.76
N ALA A 220 -16.84 17.37 -4.13
CA ALA A 220 -16.71 16.80 -2.78
C ALA A 220 -16.94 15.29 -2.78
N THR A 221 -16.06 14.56 -2.10
CA THR A 221 -16.18 13.12 -1.89
C THR A 221 -16.67 12.80 -0.47
N GLY A 222 -17.75 12.04 -0.38
CA GLY A 222 -18.30 11.54 0.87
C GLY A 222 -17.58 10.32 1.42
N ALA A 223 -18.02 9.85 2.58
CA ALA A 223 -17.52 8.64 3.21
C ALA A 223 -17.80 7.41 2.35
N ILE A 224 -16.86 6.47 2.33
CA ILE A 224 -17.01 5.16 1.68
C ILE A 224 -17.67 4.22 2.68
N GLY A 225 -18.82 3.65 2.32
CA GLY A 225 -19.56 2.75 3.18
C GLY A 225 -20.58 1.92 2.41
N TYR A 226 -21.17 0.92 3.07
CA TYR A 226 -22.32 0.24 2.48
C TYR A 226 -23.55 1.16 2.48
N PRO A 227 -24.48 0.98 1.53
CA PRO A 227 -25.78 1.63 1.60
C PRO A 227 -26.46 1.39 2.95
N ALA A 228 -27.29 2.34 3.39
CA ALA A 228 -27.86 2.34 4.73
C ALA A 228 -28.62 1.05 5.07
N GLU A 229 -29.25 0.44 4.06
CA GLU A 229 -30.05 -0.78 4.14
C GLU A 229 -29.22 -2.02 4.50
N TYR A 230 -27.91 -1.98 4.23
CA TYR A 230 -26.98 -3.11 4.39
C TYR A 230 -25.95 -2.91 5.51
N HIS A 231 -26.01 -1.78 6.23
CA HIS A 231 -24.95 -1.39 7.16
C HIS A 231 -24.79 -2.35 8.36
N ALA A 232 -25.85 -3.04 8.76
CA ALA A 232 -25.86 -4.01 9.86
C ALA A 232 -25.71 -5.48 9.41
N TRP A 233 -25.49 -5.73 8.12
CA TRP A 233 -25.37 -7.10 7.61
C TRP A 233 -24.01 -7.69 7.94
N SER A 234 -23.95 -9.02 8.11
CA SER A 234 -22.67 -9.71 8.33
C SER A 234 -21.77 -9.62 7.09
N PRO A 235 -20.44 -9.57 7.24
CA PRO A 235 -19.51 -9.58 6.11
C PRO A 235 -19.75 -10.73 5.13
N GLN A 236 -20.09 -11.92 5.63
CA GLN A 236 -20.38 -13.10 4.82
C GLN A 236 -21.66 -12.92 3.99
N ALA A 237 -22.69 -12.28 4.54
CA ALA A 237 -23.91 -11.99 3.79
C ALA A 237 -23.66 -10.94 2.69
N LEU A 238 -22.85 -9.92 2.99
CA LEU A 238 -22.45 -8.89 2.04
C LEU A 238 -21.64 -9.47 0.87
N SER A 239 -20.66 -10.35 1.14
CA SER A 239 -19.86 -10.98 0.09
C SER A 239 -20.63 -12.06 -0.68
N GLY A 240 -21.52 -12.81 -0.01
CA GLY A 240 -22.42 -13.77 -0.66
C GLY A 240 -23.34 -13.12 -1.70
N LEU A 241 -23.86 -11.93 -1.40
CA LEU A 241 -24.66 -11.13 -2.34
C LEU A 241 -23.84 -10.35 -3.37
N GLY A 242 -22.51 -10.22 -3.18
CA GLY A 242 -21.66 -9.41 -4.07
C GLY A 242 -21.99 -7.91 -3.94
N LEU A 243 -22.18 -7.39 -2.73
CA LEU A 243 -22.47 -5.98 -2.52
C LEU A 243 -21.19 -5.14 -2.50
N SER A 244 -21.21 -4.02 -3.23
CA SER A 244 -20.15 -3.01 -3.20
C SER A 244 -20.46 -1.95 -2.16
N LYS A 245 -19.41 -1.44 -1.50
CA LYS A 245 -19.48 -0.12 -0.86
C LYS A 245 -19.74 0.95 -1.93
N VAL A 246 -20.30 2.08 -1.51
CA VAL A 246 -20.55 3.25 -2.34
C VAL A 246 -19.90 4.48 -1.74
N MET A 247 -19.65 5.47 -2.60
CA MET A 247 -19.22 6.81 -2.23
C MET A 247 -20.13 7.81 -2.93
N ASN A 248 -20.67 8.77 -2.18
CA ASN A 248 -21.34 9.90 -2.81
C ASN A 248 -20.31 10.92 -3.27
N ILE A 249 -20.45 11.36 -4.51
CA ILE A 249 -19.71 12.48 -5.07
C ILE A 249 -20.70 13.60 -5.41
N SER A 250 -20.33 14.82 -5.07
CA SER A 250 -21.08 16.01 -5.46
C SER A 250 -20.23 16.93 -6.31
N CYS A 251 -20.89 17.67 -7.21
CA CYS A 251 -20.29 18.75 -7.98
C CYS A 251 -21.12 20.00 -7.76
N THR A 252 -20.56 20.96 -7.03
CA THR A 252 -21.13 22.31 -6.87
C THR A 252 -20.51 23.23 -7.91
N TYR A 253 -21.33 23.86 -8.74
CA TYR A 253 -20.88 24.65 -9.90
C TYR A 253 -21.66 25.95 -10.02
N ASP A 254 -21.10 26.92 -10.76
CA ASP A 254 -21.75 28.19 -11.08
C ASP A 254 -22.78 27.99 -12.19
N HIS A 255 -24.07 28.07 -11.83
CA HIS A 255 -25.16 27.77 -12.76
C HIS A 255 -25.34 28.83 -13.86
N ARG A 256 -24.60 29.96 -13.80
CA ARG A 256 -24.57 30.96 -14.89
C ARG A 256 -23.85 30.47 -16.13
N VAL A 257 -22.81 29.64 -15.96
CA VAL A 257 -21.90 29.23 -17.05
C VAL A 257 -21.84 27.74 -17.28
N ILE A 258 -22.28 26.94 -16.31
CA ILE A 258 -22.29 25.48 -16.34
C ILE A 258 -23.73 24.99 -16.19
N GLN A 259 -24.15 24.07 -17.05
CA GLN A 259 -25.50 23.50 -17.02
C GLN A 259 -25.56 22.24 -16.14
N GLY A 260 -26.70 21.99 -15.49
CA GLY A 260 -26.84 20.79 -14.63
C GLY A 260 -26.72 19.46 -15.37
N ALA A 261 -27.12 19.40 -16.64
CA ALA A 261 -26.89 18.22 -17.48
C ALA A 261 -25.39 17.95 -17.69
N GLU A 262 -24.58 18.99 -17.81
CA GLU A 262 -23.13 18.88 -17.99
C GLU A 262 -22.44 18.38 -16.72
N SER A 263 -22.81 18.95 -15.56
CA SER A 263 -22.36 18.46 -14.25
C SER A 263 -22.75 17.00 -13.99
N GLY A 264 -24.00 16.62 -14.32
CA GLY A 264 -24.47 15.24 -14.18
C GLY A 264 -23.75 14.24 -15.09
N ARG A 265 -23.41 14.64 -16.33
CA ARG A 265 -22.60 13.85 -17.27
C ARG A 265 -21.14 13.75 -16.82
N PHE A 266 -20.57 14.82 -16.29
CA PHE A 266 -19.23 14.81 -15.72
C PHE A 266 -19.10 13.85 -14.55
N LEU A 267 -20.04 13.86 -13.59
CA LEU A 267 -20.05 12.88 -12.51
C LEU A 267 -20.22 11.44 -13.05
N GLY A 268 -20.98 11.27 -14.13
CA GLY A 268 -21.09 9.98 -14.82
C GLY A 268 -19.78 9.53 -15.45
N ARG A 269 -19.04 10.46 -16.02
CA ARG A 269 -17.73 10.19 -16.58
C ARG A 269 -16.73 9.75 -15.51
N ILE A 270 -16.72 10.42 -14.36
CA ILE A 270 -15.89 9.99 -13.21
C ILE A 270 -16.26 8.57 -12.78
N GLN A 271 -17.57 8.23 -12.73
CA GLN A 271 -18.00 6.87 -12.42
C GLN A 271 -17.47 5.85 -13.44
N GLU A 272 -17.60 6.11 -14.74
CA GLU A 272 -17.08 5.23 -15.80
C GLU A 272 -15.58 4.98 -15.64
N LEU A 273 -14.79 6.04 -15.44
CA LEU A 273 -13.34 5.93 -15.21
C LEU A 273 -13.02 5.10 -13.96
N LEU A 274 -13.70 5.35 -12.84
CA LEU A 274 -13.50 4.59 -11.60
C LEU A 274 -13.97 3.13 -11.70
N LEU A 275 -14.85 2.82 -12.66
CA LEU A 275 -15.25 1.46 -13.03
C LEU A 275 -14.34 0.82 -14.09
N GLY A 276 -13.25 1.49 -14.46
CA GLY A 276 -12.21 0.95 -15.35
C GLY A 276 -12.48 1.13 -16.84
N HIS A 277 -13.48 1.95 -17.22
CA HIS A 277 -13.72 2.25 -18.63
C HIS A 277 -12.53 2.98 -19.27
N ASP A 278 -12.43 2.83 -20.59
CA ASP A 278 -11.39 3.43 -21.43
C ASP A 278 -9.96 3.15 -20.98
N GLY A 279 -9.70 2.01 -20.36
CA GLY A 279 -8.35 1.65 -19.94
C GLY A 279 -7.81 2.50 -18.77
N PHE A 280 -8.69 3.03 -17.91
CA PHE A 280 -8.29 3.95 -16.84
C PHE A 280 -7.26 3.33 -15.88
N TYR A 281 -7.51 2.10 -15.40
CA TYR A 281 -6.58 1.43 -14.49
C TYR A 281 -5.36 0.89 -15.22
N GLU A 282 -5.48 0.51 -16.49
CA GLU A 282 -4.37 0.05 -17.33
C GLU A 282 -3.32 1.15 -17.45
N ARG A 283 -3.73 2.38 -17.78
CA ARG A 283 -2.83 3.54 -17.78
C ARG A 283 -2.25 3.84 -16.40
N VAL A 284 -3.05 3.71 -15.34
CA VAL A 284 -2.55 3.90 -13.95
C VAL A 284 -1.47 2.87 -13.63
N PHE A 285 -1.65 1.60 -13.99
CA PHE A 285 -0.67 0.55 -13.72
C PHE A 285 0.58 0.72 -14.60
N GLU A 286 0.41 1.09 -15.87
CA GLU A 286 1.50 1.40 -16.80
C GLU A 286 2.36 2.57 -16.31
N ASP A 287 1.74 3.69 -15.93
CA ASP A 287 2.43 4.87 -15.39
C ASP A 287 3.21 4.52 -14.11
N LEU A 288 2.70 3.57 -13.32
CA LEU A 288 3.36 3.08 -12.11
C LEU A 288 4.36 1.94 -12.36
N ARG A 289 4.50 1.49 -13.62
CA ARG A 289 5.33 0.35 -14.03
C ARG A 289 4.99 -0.93 -13.26
N LEU A 290 3.70 -1.13 -12.99
CA LEU A 290 3.21 -2.35 -12.36
C LEU A 290 2.99 -3.44 -13.42
N PRO A 291 3.51 -4.66 -13.20
CA PRO A 291 3.42 -5.76 -14.16
C PRO A 291 2.06 -6.49 -14.13
N ASP A 292 1.36 -6.40 -12.99
CA ASP A 292 0.03 -6.99 -12.84
C ASP A 292 -0.98 -6.31 -13.78
N LYS A 293 -1.96 -7.08 -14.26
CA LYS A 293 -3.14 -6.49 -14.89
C LYS A 293 -4.06 -5.91 -13.81
N PRO A 294 -4.68 -4.75 -14.05
CA PRO A 294 -5.69 -4.25 -13.15
C PRO A 294 -6.88 -5.21 -13.12
N LEU A 295 -7.52 -5.27 -11.96
CA LEU A 295 -8.78 -5.98 -11.81
C LEU A 295 -9.87 -5.25 -12.62
N SER A 296 -10.77 -6.01 -13.21
CA SER A 296 -11.93 -5.54 -13.95
C SER A 296 -13.24 -5.89 -13.24
N LEU A 297 -14.27 -5.07 -13.43
CA LEU A 297 -15.60 -5.34 -12.90
C LEU A 297 -16.37 -6.27 -13.85
N ASP A 298 -16.81 -7.42 -13.35
CA ASP A 298 -17.85 -8.20 -14.03
C ASP A 298 -19.23 -7.66 -13.62
N GLN A 299 -20.11 -7.44 -14.60
CA GLN A 299 -21.41 -6.78 -14.42
C GLN A 299 -22.46 -7.70 -13.77
N SER A 300 -22.19 -8.99 -13.60
CA SER A 300 -23.15 -9.95 -13.02
C SER A 300 -22.50 -10.83 -11.93
N PRO A 301 -22.44 -10.36 -10.66
CA PRO A 301 -21.99 -11.22 -9.57
C PRO A 301 -22.97 -12.39 -9.39
N ALA A 302 -22.50 -13.62 -9.62
CA ALA A 302 -23.27 -14.80 -9.26
C ALA A 302 -23.53 -14.84 -7.74
N ARG A 303 -24.75 -15.16 -7.32
CA ARG A 303 -25.14 -15.22 -5.91
C ARG A 303 -24.53 -16.45 -5.24
N PHE A 304 -23.71 -16.26 -4.22
CA PHE A 304 -23.15 -17.35 -3.40
C PHE A 304 -24.10 -17.74 -2.27
N GLY A 305 -24.15 -19.03 -1.92
CA GLY A 305 -25.01 -19.55 -0.85
C GLY A 305 -26.51 -19.65 -1.17
N GLY A 306 -26.88 -19.62 -2.46
CA GLY A 306 -28.24 -19.93 -2.93
C GLY A 306 -28.35 -21.35 -3.51
N PRO A 307 -29.53 -21.79 -3.99
CA PRO A 307 -29.73 -23.14 -4.58
C PRO A 307 -28.88 -23.46 -5.81
N LEU A 308 -28.14 -22.48 -6.35
CA LEU A 308 -27.24 -22.60 -7.48
C LEU A 308 -25.87 -23.13 -7.04
N ALA A 309 -25.83 -24.40 -6.61
CA ALA A 309 -24.61 -25.06 -6.14
C ALA A 309 -23.50 -25.21 -7.21
N LYS A 310 -23.82 -25.02 -8.49
CA LYS A 310 -22.89 -25.28 -9.61
C LYS A 310 -21.77 -24.24 -9.72
N ASP A 311 -22.09 -22.94 -9.67
CA ASP A 311 -21.08 -21.85 -9.78
C ASP A 311 -20.10 -21.89 -8.60
N GLU A 312 -20.60 -22.17 -7.40
CA GLU A 312 -19.77 -22.29 -6.19
C GLU A 312 -18.80 -23.47 -6.28
N LEU A 313 -19.26 -24.62 -6.80
CA LEU A 313 -18.40 -25.79 -7.03
C LEU A 313 -17.34 -25.53 -8.12
N GLU A 314 -17.71 -24.88 -9.23
CA GLU A 314 -16.78 -24.52 -10.30
C GLU A 314 -15.69 -23.56 -9.80
N LYS A 315 -16.07 -22.53 -9.04
CA LYS A 315 -15.10 -21.60 -8.43
C LYS A 315 -14.26 -22.28 -7.37
N GLN A 316 -14.82 -23.17 -6.56
CA GLN A 316 -14.05 -23.96 -5.59
C GLN A 316 -12.99 -24.83 -6.27
N ALA A 317 -13.31 -25.45 -7.41
CA ALA A 317 -12.34 -26.18 -8.22
C ALA A 317 -11.27 -25.23 -8.79
N GLY A 318 -11.67 -24.07 -9.30
CA GLY A 318 -10.77 -23.02 -9.78
C GLY A 318 -9.77 -22.55 -8.71
N VAL A 319 -10.22 -22.35 -7.46
CA VAL A 319 -9.34 -21.96 -6.34
C VAL A 319 -8.29 -23.03 -6.03
N LEU A 320 -8.68 -24.31 -5.98
CA LEU A 320 -7.71 -25.40 -5.73
C LEU A 320 -6.71 -25.54 -6.88
N GLN A 321 -7.15 -25.37 -8.13
CA GLN A 321 -6.28 -25.36 -9.29
C GLN A 321 -5.29 -24.19 -9.23
N LEU A 322 -5.75 -22.99 -8.87
CA LEU A 322 -4.92 -21.80 -8.69
C LEU A 322 -3.86 -22.01 -7.61
N ILE A 323 -4.23 -22.55 -6.45
CA ILE A 323 -3.28 -22.89 -5.37
C ILE A 323 -2.18 -23.82 -5.89
N ASN A 324 -2.54 -24.88 -6.62
CA ASN A 324 -1.54 -25.79 -7.19
C ASN A 324 -0.64 -25.08 -8.22
N LEU A 325 -1.16 -24.17 -9.03
CA LEU A 325 -0.37 -23.48 -10.04
C LEU A 325 0.60 -22.46 -9.45
N TYR A 326 0.23 -21.74 -8.38
CA TYR A 326 1.19 -20.92 -7.64
C TYR A 326 2.31 -21.78 -7.03
N ARG A 327 2.01 -22.98 -6.52
CA ARG A 327 3.03 -23.92 -6.02
C ARG A 327 3.98 -24.42 -7.11
N VAL A 328 3.50 -24.57 -8.34
CA VAL A 328 4.29 -25.09 -9.47
C VAL A 328 5.05 -23.98 -10.20
N ARG A 329 4.45 -22.80 -10.37
CA ARG A 329 4.91 -21.74 -11.28
C ARG A 329 5.05 -20.36 -10.65
N GLY A 330 4.72 -20.17 -9.37
CA GLY A 330 4.80 -18.87 -8.72
C GLY A 330 6.19 -18.22 -8.80
N HIS A 331 7.24 -19.05 -8.84
CA HIS A 331 8.62 -18.61 -9.06
C HIS A 331 8.83 -17.82 -10.36
N LEU A 332 8.01 -18.02 -11.41
CA LEU A 332 8.11 -17.29 -12.69
C LEU A 332 7.75 -15.81 -12.59
N ILE A 333 6.96 -15.44 -11.58
CA ILE A 333 6.55 -14.05 -11.32
C ILE A 333 7.18 -13.51 -10.02
N ALA A 334 8.15 -14.23 -9.45
CA ALA A 334 8.84 -13.81 -8.25
C ALA A 334 9.77 -12.61 -8.51
N ASN A 335 9.84 -11.70 -7.53
CA ASN A 335 10.69 -10.52 -7.59
C ASN A 335 12.13 -10.86 -7.17
N LEU A 336 12.87 -11.48 -8.10
CA LEU A 336 14.22 -11.99 -7.87
C LEU A 336 15.33 -11.06 -8.37
N ASP A 337 15.06 -10.26 -9.39
CA ASP A 337 16.08 -9.40 -9.99
C ASP A 337 16.30 -8.11 -9.15
N PRO A 338 17.49 -7.90 -8.57
CA PRO A 338 17.81 -6.68 -7.84
C PRO A 338 17.94 -5.45 -8.73
N LEU A 339 18.12 -5.60 -10.06
CA LEU A 339 18.19 -4.49 -11.01
C LEU A 339 16.80 -3.95 -11.40
N GLY A 340 15.74 -4.69 -11.05
CA GLY A 340 14.36 -4.27 -11.22
C GLY A 340 13.76 -4.57 -12.59
N GLU A 341 14.33 -5.52 -13.36
CA GLU A 341 13.69 -6.04 -14.55
C GLU A 341 12.40 -6.81 -14.23
N HIS A 342 11.49 -6.79 -15.21
CA HIS A 342 10.06 -6.98 -15.06
C HIS A 342 9.65 -8.34 -14.49
N ALA A 343 8.76 -8.35 -13.49
CA ALA A 343 7.88 -9.50 -13.32
C ALA A 343 6.92 -9.56 -14.52
N PHE A 344 6.70 -10.75 -15.07
CA PHE A 344 5.84 -10.92 -16.24
C PHE A 344 4.43 -11.30 -15.79
N TYR A 345 3.42 -10.79 -16.50
CA TYR A 345 2.08 -11.32 -16.36
C TYR A 345 2.04 -12.79 -16.80
N HIS A 346 1.57 -13.68 -15.93
CA HIS A 346 1.42 -15.10 -16.23
C HIS A 346 -0.07 -15.51 -16.17
N PRO A 347 -0.71 -15.84 -17.31
CA PRO A 347 -2.16 -16.13 -17.35
C PRO A 347 -2.62 -17.23 -16.40
N GLU A 348 -1.84 -18.29 -16.20
CA GLU A 348 -2.20 -19.40 -15.28
C GLU A 348 -2.14 -19.01 -13.79
N LEU A 349 -1.60 -17.84 -13.46
CA LEU A 349 -1.56 -17.31 -12.09
C LEU A 349 -2.59 -16.20 -11.87
N ASP A 350 -3.32 -15.82 -12.93
CA ASP A 350 -4.40 -14.86 -12.89
C ASP A 350 -5.70 -15.53 -12.43
N PRO A 351 -6.32 -15.09 -11.31
CA PRO A 351 -7.61 -15.60 -10.87
C PRO A 351 -8.71 -15.51 -11.94
N ALA A 352 -8.66 -14.49 -12.81
CA ALA A 352 -9.67 -14.30 -13.86
C ALA A 352 -9.71 -15.46 -14.87
N THR A 353 -8.58 -16.13 -15.09
CA THR A 353 -8.49 -17.33 -15.96
C THR A 353 -9.37 -18.49 -15.44
N TYR A 354 -9.69 -18.49 -14.15
CA TYR A 354 -10.49 -19.52 -13.47
C TYR A 354 -11.91 -19.05 -13.16
N GLY A 355 -12.37 -17.95 -13.78
CA GLY A 355 -13.71 -17.38 -13.53
C GLY A 355 -13.86 -16.73 -12.15
N LEU A 356 -12.76 -16.42 -11.47
CA LEU A 356 -12.77 -15.71 -10.19
C LEU A 356 -12.73 -14.20 -10.44
N THR A 357 -13.68 -13.49 -9.86
CA THR A 357 -13.89 -12.06 -10.06
C THR A 357 -13.58 -11.26 -8.81
N VAL A 358 -13.61 -9.93 -8.91
CA VAL A 358 -13.50 -9.03 -7.75
C VAL A 358 -14.55 -9.30 -6.67
N TRP A 359 -15.68 -9.89 -7.02
CA TRP A 359 -16.76 -10.24 -6.10
C TRP A 359 -16.45 -11.48 -5.25
N ASP A 360 -15.52 -12.32 -5.71
CA ASP A 360 -15.15 -13.56 -5.04
C ASP A 360 -14.03 -13.36 -4.00
N LEU A 361 -13.34 -12.21 -4.02
CA LEU A 361 -12.21 -11.90 -3.13
C LEU A 361 -12.55 -12.08 -1.64
N ASP A 362 -13.76 -11.71 -1.22
CA ASP A 362 -14.19 -11.77 0.17
C ASP A 362 -15.12 -12.97 0.44
N ARG A 363 -15.18 -13.95 -0.47
CA ARG A 363 -15.89 -15.23 -0.31
C ARG A 363 -14.94 -16.29 0.21
N GLU A 364 -15.45 -17.21 1.02
CA GLU A 364 -14.67 -18.26 1.66
C GLU A 364 -14.62 -19.54 0.84
N PHE A 365 -13.42 -20.07 0.68
CA PHE A 365 -13.15 -21.31 -0.04
C PHE A 365 -12.39 -22.30 0.84
N VAL A 366 -12.52 -23.59 0.52
CA VAL A 366 -11.64 -24.63 1.07
C VAL A 366 -10.27 -24.49 0.41
N THR A 367 -9.22 -24.52 1.22
CA THR A 367 -7.84 -24.26 0.79
C THR A 367 -6.98 -25.53 0.69
N GLY A 368 -7.47 -26.65 1.24
CA GLY A 368 -6.67 -27.88 1.37
C GLY A 368 -5.49 -27.75 2.34
N GLY A 369 -5.56 -26.84 3.32
CA GLY A 369 -4.52 -26.67 4.35
C GLY A 369 -3.46 -25.61 4.04
N LEU A 370 -3.64 -24.80 2.97
CA LEU A 370 -2.72 -23.70 2.62
C LEU A 370 -2.41 -22.82 3.83
N GLY A 371 -1.13 -22.70 4.19
CA GLY A 371 -0.68 -21.87 5.31
C GLY A 371 -1.27 -22.26 6.68
N GLY A 372 -1.73 -23.51 6.84
CA GLY A 372 -2.40 -23.99 8.05
C GLY A 372 -3.87 -23.59 8.17
N LEU A 373 -4.44 -22.93 7.16
CA LEU A 373 -5.86 -22.56 7.12
C LEU A 373 -6.63 -23.70 6.44
N PRO A 374 -7.72 -24.25 7.03
CA PRO A 374 -8.60 -25.20 6.35
C PRO A 374 -9.57 -24.52 5.38
N ARG A 375 -9.95 -23.28 5.69
CA ARG A 375 -10.77 -22.38 4.87
C ARG A 375 -10.21 -20.96 4.98
N GLY A 376 -10.38 -20.17 3.94
CA GLY A 376 -9.99 -18.76 3.93
C GLY A 376 -10.71 -18.00 2.82
N THR A 377 -10.73 -16.67 2.90
CA THR A 377 -11.24 -15.86 1.79
C THR A 377 -10.30 -15.96 0.59
N LEU A 378 -10.80 -15.81 -0.63
CA LEU A 378 -9.94 -15.77 -1.82
C LEU A 378 -8.82 -14.72 -1.68
N ARG A 379 -9.12 -13.57 -1.07
CA ARG A 379 -8.12 -12.53 -0.73
C ARG A 379 -7.00 -13.07 0.16
N GLN A 380 -7.34 -13.78 1.24
CA GLN A 380 -6.35 -14.39 2.13
C GLN A 380 -5.53 -15.46 1.40
N ILE A 381 -6.18 -16.29 0.58
CA ILE A 381 -5.52 -17.32 -0.22
C ILE A 381 -4.50 -16.69 -1.16
N LEU A 382 -4.90 -15.70 -1.95
CA LEU A 382 -4.01 -14.99 -2.88
C LEU A 382 -2.87 -14.28 -2.15
N ALA A 383 -3.13 -13.72 -0.97
CA ALA A 383 -2.10 -13.11 -0.14
C ALA A 383 -1.04 -14.14 0.26
N VAL A 384 -1.43 -15.28 0.86
CA VAL A 384 -0.49 -16.35 1.26
C VAL A 384 0.30 -16.86 0.05
N LEU A 385 -0.36 -17.12 -1.08
CA LEU A 385 0.29 -17.61 -2.30
C LEU A 385 1.32 -16.60 -2.84
N ARG A 386 0.94 -15.33 -2.96
CA ARG A 386 1.83 -14.27 -3.45
C ARG A 386 2.98 -14.00 -2.50
N GLN A 387 2.74 -14.00 -1.18
CA GLN A 387 3.78 -13.79 -0.18
C GLN A 387 4.79 -14.94 -0.16
N THR A 388 4.30 -16.18 -0.25
CA THR A 388 5.15 -17.37 -0.18
C THR A 388 5.96 -17.61 -1.46
N TYR A 389 5.35 -17.44 -2.64
CA TYR A 389 5.92 -17.92 -3.92
C TYR A 389 6.36 -16.83 -4.90
N CYS A 390 5.95 -15.58 -4.70
CA CYS A 390 6.12 -14.51 -5.70
C CYS A 390 6.90 -13.29 -5.16
N GLN A 391 7.42 -13.35 -3.93
CA GLN A 391 8.19 -12.24 -3.33
C GLN A 391 9.68 -12.36 -3.69
N LYS A 392 10.55 -12.18 -2.69
CA LYS A 392 12.00 -12.23 -2.82
C LYS A 392 12.58 -13.65 -2.84
N ILE A 393 11.72 -14.66 -2.83
CA ILE A 393 12.08 -16.08 -2.90
C ILE A 393 11.19 -16.74 -3.96
N GLY A 394 11.83 -17.34 -4.97
CA GLY A 394 11.20 -18.16 -5.98
C GLY A 394 11.48 -19.62 -5.66
N VAL A 395 10.42 -20.39 -5.42
CA VAL A 395 10.56 -21.77 -4.94
C VAL A 395 10.22 -22.76 -6.05
N GLU A 396 11.19 -23.59 -6.43
CA GLU A 396 11.01 -24.70 -7.37
C GLU A 396 11.18 -26.03 -6.63
N TYR A 397 10.07 -26.71 -6.33
CA TYR A 397 10.10 -27.98 -5.58
C TYR A 397 9.10 -29.03 -6.07
N ARG A 398 8.10 -28.64 -6.86
CA ARG A 398 7.02 -29.56 -7.27
C ARG A 398 7.49 -30.67 -8.20
N HIS A 399 8.66 -30.52 -8.82
CA HIS A 399 9.32 -31.51 -9.68
C HIS A 399 9.92 -32.70 -8.91
N ILE A 400 10.13 -32.57 -7.59
CA ILE A 400 10.57 -33.66 -6.71
C ILE A 400 9.62 -34.86 -6.86
N GLN A 401 10.08 -36.10 -6.70
CA GLN A 401 9.20 -37.27 -6.82
C GLN A 401 8.60 -37.69 -5.48
N HIS A 402 9.37 -37.59 -4.39
CA HIS A 402 8.95 -37.96 -3.04
C HIS A 402 7.88 -37.01 -2.48
N PRO A 403 6.67 -37.49 -2.15
CA PRO A 403 5.61 -36.65 -1.57
C PRO A 403 5.98 -36.06 -0.21
N GLU A 404 6.69 -36.82 0.64
CA GLU A 404 7.10 -36.37 1.97
C GLU A 404 8.00 -35.13 1.91
N GLU A 405 8.92 -35.05 0.95
CA GLU A 405 9.78 -33.89 0.74
C GLU A 405 8.97 -32.67 0.30
N LYS A 406 7.98 -32.85 -0.59
CA LYS A 406 7.09 -31.76 -1.02
C LYS A 406 6.30 -31.20 0.16
N SER A 407 5.71 -32.08 0.97
CA SER A 407 4.95 -31.68 2.16
C SER A 407 5.84 -30.98 3.18
N TRP A 408 7.04 -31.51 3.42
CA TRP A 408 8.02 -30.91 4.34
C TRP A 408 8.40 -29.48 3.96
N ILE A 409 8.59 -29.22 2.66
CA ILE A 409 8.87 -27.87 2.13
C ILE A 409 7.63 -26.98 2.30
N GLN A 410 6.44 -27.46 1.93
CA GLN A 410 5.18 -26.71 2.06
C GLN A 410 4.90 -26.28 3.52
N GLU A 411 5.01 -27.21 4.46
CA GLU A 411 4.74 -26.99 5.89
C GLU A 411 5.70 -25.98 6.53
N ARG A 412 6.91 -25.82 5.99
CA ARG A 412 7.87 -24.80 6.45
C ARG A 412 7.62 -23.42 5.85
N MET A 413 7.28 -23.38 4.57
CA MET A 413 7.18 -22.13 3.83
C MET A 413 5.84 -21.42 4.00
N GLU A 414 4.73 -22.15 3.79
CA GLU A 414 3.41 -21.54 3.67
C GLU A 414 2.91 -20.91 4.98
N PRO A 415 3.06 -21.55 6.17
CA PRO A 415 2.58 -20.94 7.43
C PRO A 415 3.37 -19.69 7.84
N ALA A 416 4.66 -19.64 7.48
CA ALA A 416 5.51 -18.48 7.73
C ALA A 416 5.49 -17.47 6.58
N GLU A 417 4.79 -17.78 5.49
CA GLU A 417 4.80 -17.03 4.22
C GLU A 417 6.21 -16.73 3.69
N ASN A 418 7.20 -17.56 4.03
CA ASN A 418 8.64 -17.30 3.82
C ASN A 418 9.15 -15.96 4.42
N ARG A 419 8.51 -15.48 5.49
CA ARG A 419 8.77 -14.17 6.12
C ARG A 419 8.92 -14.25 7.64
N ALA A 420 9.47 -15.34 8.15
CA ALA A 420 9.77 -15.49 9.58
C ALA A 420 10.50 -14.23 10.10
N PRO A 421 9.98 -13.54 11.13
CA PRO A 421 10.52 -12.27 11.55
C PRO A 421 11.91 -12.45 12.15
N LEU A 422 12.90 -11.77 11.58
CA LEU A 422 14.24 -11.67 12.18
C LEU A 422 14.21 -10.69 13.36
N ASP A 423 14.82 -11.08 14.48
CA ASP A 423 15.00 -10.20 15.63
C ASP A 423 15.99 -9.06 15.31
N ALA A 424 16.01 -8.05 16.18
CA ALA A 424 16.81 -6.85 15.96
C ALA A 424 18.32 -7.13 15.96
N GLU A 425 18.80 -8.10 16.73
CA GLU A 425 20.22 -8.40 16.78
C GLU A 425 20.68 -9.19 15.55
N THR A 426 19.90 -10.17 15.10
CA THR A 426 20.15 -10.86 13.83
C THR A 426 20.22 -9.88 12.66
N LYS A 427 19.32 -8.89 12.60
CA LYS A 427 19.37 -7.83 11.59
C LYS A 427 20.65 -6.98 11.66
N ARG A 428 21.11 -6.63 12.87
CA ARG A 428 22.37 -5.90 13.05
C ARG A 428 23.56 -6.75 12.63
N GLN A 429 23.55 -8.04 12.93
CA GLN A 429 24.61 -8.94 12.53
C GLN A 429 24.71 -9.05 11.01
N ILE A 430 23.60 -9.30 10.32
CA ILE A 430 23.57 -9.34 8.84
C ILE A 430 24.11 -8.03 8.25
N LEU A 431 23.72 -6.87 8.82
CA LEU A 431 24.23 -5.57 8.37
C LEU A 431 25.74 -5.42 8.60
N ARG A 432 26.27 -5.89 9.74
CA ARG A 432 27.72 -5.88 10.01
C ARG A 432 28.48 -6.73 9.00
N SER A 433 27.99 -7.93 8.69
CA SER A 433 28.61 -8.83 7.72
C SER A 433 28.61 -8.24 6.31
N LEU A 434 27.50 -7.60 5.90
CA LEU A 434 27.44 -6.84 4.64
C LEU A 434 28.44 -5.68 4.62
N ALA A 435 28.54 -4.91 5.70
CA ALA A 435 29.47 -3.80 5.80
C ALA A 435 30.94 -4.27 5.77
N ALA A 436 31.25 -5.41 6.39
CA ALA A 436 32.57 -6.03 6.33
C ALA A 436 32.91 -6.51 4.90
N ALA A 437 31.95 -7.15 4.23
CA ALA A 437 32.10 -7.61 2.85
C ALA A 437 32.35 -6.44 1.89
N GLU A 438 31.54 -5.38 1.94
CA GLU A 438 31.69 -4.19 1.09
C GLU A 438 32.96 -3.41 1.44
N GLY A 439 33.25 -3.23 2.73
CA GLY A 439 34.42 -2.51 3.21
C GLY A 439 35.73 -3.15 2.74
N PHE A 440 35.80 -4.48 2.77
CA PHE A 440 36.95 -5.23 2.27
C PHE A 440 37.16 -5.02 0.76
N GLU A 441 36.10 -5.11 -0.05
CA GLU A 441 36.20 -4.87 -1.50
C GLU A 441 36.62 -3.44 -1.83
N ARG A 442 36.04 -2.45 -1.14
CA ARG A 442 36.39 -1.03 -1.30
C ARG A 442 37.85 -0.77 -0.92
N PHE A 443 38.34 -1.39 0.15
CA PHE A 443 39.74 -1.29 0.55
C PHE A 443 40.67 -1.85 -0.55
N LEU A 444 40.41 -3.07 -1.02
CA LEU A 444 41.22 -3.68 -2.07
C LEU A 444 41.20 -2.86 -3.36
N HIS A 445 40.03 -2.34 -3.75
CA HIS A 445 39.88 -1.49 -4.93
C HIS A 445 40.71 -0.21 -4.83
N THR A 446 40.72 0.42 -3.66
CA THR A 446 41.41 1.70 -3.44
C THR A 446 42.92 1.50 -3.31
N ARG A 447 43.36 0.44 -2.62
CA ARG A 447 44.77 0.23 -2.27
C ARG A 447 45.57 -0.47 -3.37
N PHE A 448 44.98 -1.43 -4.07
CA PHE A 448 45.65 -2.27 -5.06
C PHE A 448 45.10 -2.05 -6.46
N ILE A 449 45.20 -0.80 -6.93
CA ILE A 449 44.73 -0.37 -8.25
C ILE A 449 45.43 -1.17 -9.35
N GLY A 450 44.66 -1.72 -10.29
CA GLY A 450 45.19 -2.49 -11.42
C GLY A 450 45.44 -3.98 -11.15
N HIS A 451 45.36 -4.44 -9.89
CA HIS A 451 45.44 -5.87 -9.58
C HIS A 451 44.10 -6.57 -9.81
N LYS A 452 44.13 -7.75 -10.46
CA LYS A 452 42.96 -8.61 -10.57
C LYS A 452 42.62 -9.23 -9.21
N ARG A 453 41.42 -8.93 -8.69
CA ARG A 453 40.92 -9.43 -7.39
C ARG A 453 39.64 -10.27 -7.45
N PHE A 454 38.91 -10.22 -8.57
CA PHE A 454 37.62 -10.90 -8.74
C PHE A 454 36.61 -10.57 -7.63
N GLY A 455 36.29 -9.29 -7.49
CA GLY A 455 35.46 -8.79 -6.39
C GLY A 455 34.05 -9.35 -6.31
N LEU A 456 33.48 -9.24 -5.11
CA LEU A 456 32.13 -9.65 -4.76
C LEU A 456 31.08 -8.52 -4.92
N GLU A 457 31.39 -7.40 -5.58
CA GLU A 457 30.45 -6.27 -5.67
C GLU A 457 29.12 -6.67 -6.33
N GLY A 458 28.03 -6.27 -5.69
CA GLY A 458 26.65 -6.64 -6.07
C GLY A 458 26.23 -8.05 -5.64
N ALA A 459 27.10 -8.83 -5.00
CA ALA A 459 26.82 -10.17 -4.49
C ALA A 459 27.31 -10.35 -3.04
N GLU A 460 27.45 -9.25 -2.29
CA GLU A 460 27.95 -9.20 -0.91
C GLU A 460 27.09 -10.03 0.04
N THR A 461 25.80 -10.19 -0.27
CA THR A 461 24.85 -11.07 0.45
C THR A 461 25.35 -12.52 0.57
N THR A 462 26.29 -12.96 -0.28
CA THR A 462 26.93 -14.28 -0.17
C THR A 462 27.58 -14.47 1.20
N ILE A 463 28.21 -13.43 1.78
CA ILE A 463 28.90 -13.52 3.06
C ILE A 463 27.93 -13.84 4.22
N PRO A 464 26.88 -13.03 4.51
CA PRO A 464 25.94 -13.38 5.56
C PRO A 464 25.18 -14.69 5.31
N VAL A 465 24.97 -15.09 4.05
CA VAL A 465 24.36 -16.40 3.73
C VAL A 465 25.28 -17.55 4.13
N LEU A 466 26.57 -17.47 3.81
CA LEU A 466 27.56 -18.47 4.23
C LEU A 466 27.70 -18.51 5.75
N GLU A 467 27.75 -17.36 6.42
CA GLU A 467 27.74 -17.29 7.89
C GLU A 467 26.52 -17.99 8.49
N TRP A 468 25.34 -17.81 7.90
CA TRP A 468 24.12 -18.47 8.35
C TRP A 468 24.18 -19.99 8.18
N ILE A 469 24.61 -20.47 7.01
CA ILE A 469 24.75 -21.91 6.73
C ILE A 469 25.74 -22.56 7.71
N LEU A 470 26.90 -21.93 7.94
CA LEU A 470 27.90 -22.45 8.87
C LEU A 470 27.43 -22.39 10.32
N SER A 471 26.66 -21.37 10.69
CA SER A 471 26.05 -21.27 12.02
C SER A 471 25.06 -22.41 12.24
N GLU A 472 24.15 -22.65 11.31
CA GLU A 472 23.21 -23.77 11.37
C GLU A 472 23.95 -25.12 11.42
N ALA A 473 25.01 -25.29 10.62
CA ALA A 473 25.82 -26.50 10.64
C ALA A 473 26.47 -26.73 12.02
N ALA A 474 27.07 -25.69 12.62
CA ALA A 474 27.66 -25.77 13.95
C ALA A 474 26.62 -26.09 15.03
N LEU A 475 25.44 -25.49 14.98
CA LEU A 475 24.33 -25.78 15.90
C LEU A 475 23.79 -27.22 15.76
N ASN A 476 23.89 -27.80 14.57
CA ASN A 476 23.55 -29.19 14.30
C ASN A 476 24.74 -30.16 14.48
N ASN A 477 25.80 -29.74 15.19
CA ASN A 477 26.98 -30.54 15.52
C ASN A 477 27.81 -31.05 14.31
N VAL A 478 27.73 -30.37 13.17
CA VAL A 478 28.62 -30.63 12.04
C VAL A 478 30.05 -30.24 12.43
N GLN A 479 30.99 -31.16 12.25
CA GLN A 479 32.38 -31.01 12.69
C GLN A 479 33.26 -30.24 11.70
N GLU A 480 32.95 -30.35 10.41
CA GLU A 480 33.75 -29.78 9.33
C GLU A 480 32.87 -29.42 8.13
N ALA A 481 33.16 -28.26 7.54
CA ALA A 481 32.55 -27.77 6.30
C ALA A 481 33.64 -27.49 5.27
N VAL A 482 33.52 -28.11 4.10
CA VAL A 482 34.48 -27.95 2.98
C VAL A 482 33.80 -27.18 1.85
N ILE A 483 34.41 -26.07 1.44
CA ILE A 483 33.88 -25.17 0.42
C ILE A 483 34.62 -25.36 -0.90
N GLY A 484 33.86 -25.68 -1.96
CA GLY A 484 34.27 -25.52 -3.36
C GLY A 484 33.71 -24.22 -3.92
N MET A 485 34.56 -23.35 -4.45
CA MET A 485 34.12 -22.10 -5.07
C MET A 485 35.04 -21.66 -6.21
N ALA A 486 34.48 -20.89 -7.14
CA ALA A 486 35.22 -20.21 -8.20
C ALA A 486 36.05 -19.02 -7.66
N HIS A 487 36.60 -18.19 -8.56
CA HIS A 487 37.43 -17.05 -8.20
C HIS A 487 36.63 -15.85 -7.63
N ARG A 488 35.34 -15.72 -7.95
CA ARG A 488 34.53 -14.54 -7.56
C ARG A 488 34.32 -14.48 -6.04
N GLY A 489 34.73 -13.37 -5.44
CA GLY A 489 34.63 -13.12 -4.00
C GLY A 489 35.51 -14.01 -3.13
N ARG A 490 36.45 -14.78 -3.70
CA ARG A 490 37.24 -15.75 -2.92
C ARG A 490 38.06 -15.09 -1.82
N LEU A 491 38.71 -13.96 -2.10
CA LEU A 491 39.48 -13.24 -1.09
C LEU A 491 38.58 -12.73 0.05
N ASN A 492 37.34 -12.36 -0.27
CA ASN A 492 36.33 -11.95 0.70
C ASN A 492 35.94 -13.11 1.62
N VAL A 493 35.69 -14.30 1.05
CA VAL A 493 35.42 -15.52 1.82
C VAL A 493 36.63 -15.91 2.68
N LEU A 494 37.85 -15.83 2.16
CA LEU A 494 39.06 -16.13 2.93
C LEU A 494 39.19 -15.21 4.16
N ALA A 495 38.93 -13.91 4.00
CA ALA A 495 39.01 -12.95 5.09
C ALA A 495 37.85 -13.11 6.08
N ASN A 496 36.61 -13.03 5.60
CA ASN A 496 35.42 -12.86 6.44
C ASN A 496 34.79 -14.18 6.91
N ILE A 497 35.01 -15.30 6.20
CA ILE A 497 34.44 -16.62 6.56
C ILE A 497 35.52 -17.55 7.14
N ILE A 498 36.65 -17.71 6.45
CA ILE A 498 37.72 -18.62 6.89
C ILE A 498 38.55 -18.00 8.02
N GLY A 499 38.58 -16.67 8.12
CA GLY A 499 39.38 -15.95 9.12
C GLY A 499 40.87 -15.90 8.77
N LYS A 500 41.23 -15.95 7.48
CA LYS A 500 42.61 -15.75 7.04
C LYS A 500 43.04 -14.31 7.39
N PRO A 501 44.14 -14.11 8.13
CA PRO A 501 44.57 -12.78 8.57
C PRO A 501 44.78 -11.81 7.40
N PHE A 502 44.35 -10.56 7.57
CA PHE A 502 44.45 -9.53 6.54
C PHE A 502 45.90 -9.30 6.10
N GLU A 503 46.86 -9.35 7.03
CA GLU A 503 48.28 -9.18 6.76
C GLU A 503 48.79 -10.22 5.75
N LYS A 504 48.34 -11.48 5.90
CA LYS A 504 48.69 -12.58 5.01
C LYS A 504 48.04 -12.44 3.63
N ILE A 505 46.82 -11.92 3.58
CA ILE A 505 46.17 -11.64 2.29
C ILE A 505 46.88 -10.49 1.58
N PHE A 506 47.23 -9.42 2.29
CA PHE A 506 47.84 -8.23 1.69
C PHE A 506 49.31 -8.46 1.28
N SER A 507 50.07 -9.29 2.00
CA SER A 507 51.43 -9.66 1.56
C SER A 507 51.43 -10.39 0.20
N GLU A 508 50.38 -11.17 -0.10
CA GLU A 508 50.17 -11.81 -1.41
C GLU A 508 49.81 -10.82 -2.55
N PHE A 509 49.55 -9.55 -2.23
CA PHE A 509 49.46 -8.47 -3.22
C PHE A 509 50.79 -7.73 -3.41
N GLU A 510 51.62 -7.67 -2.37
CA GLU A 510 52.91 -6.96 -2.39
C GLU A 510 54.08 -7.84 -2.88
N GLU A 511 53.81 -9.09 -3.29
CA GLU A 511 54.80 -10.08 -3.76
C GLU A 511 55.89 -10.44 -2.72
N ASN A 512 55.71 -10.03 -1.46
CA ASN A 512 56.52 -10.45 -0.32
C ASN A 512 56.06 -11.83 0.19
N VAL A 513 56.35 -12.87 -0.59
CA VAL A 513 56.03 -14.25 -0.21
C VAL A 513 57.07 -14.77 0.79
N GLU A 514 56.64 -15.22 1.96
CA GLU A 514 57.54 -15.86 2.92
C GLU A 514 58.25 -17.09 2.28
N PRO A 515 59.56 -17.29 2.51
CA PRO A 515 60.33 -18.40 1.92
C PRO A 515 59.82 -19.80 2.29
N LEU A 516 58.91 -19.93 3.26
CA LEU A 516 58.32 -21.21 3.64
C LEU A 516 57.18 -21.66 2.71
N VAL A 517 56.58 -20.74 1.94
CA VAL A 517 55.47 -21.01 1.00
C VAL A 517 55.98 -21.53 -0.35
N THR A 518 57.29 -21.44 -0.62
CA THR A 518 57.93 -21.76 -1.91
C THR A 518 58.27 -23.25 -2.12
N GLN A 519 57.54 -24.21 -1.54
CA GLN A 519 57.64 -25.60 -1.99
C GLN A 519 56.74 -25.83 -3.22
N GLY A 520 57.27 -25.55 -4.42
CA GLY A 520 56.59 -25.83 -5.71
C GLY A 520 56.62 -24.64 -6.68
N SER A 521 55.96 -24.79 -7.84
CA SER A 521 55.81 -23.71 -8.84
C SER A 521 54.90 -22.56 -8.38
N GLY A 522 54.20 -22.73 -7.25
CA GLY A 522 53.19 -21.80 -6.76
C GLY A 522 51.92 -21.78 -7.63
N ASP A 523 50.92 -21.04 -7.17
CA ASP A 523 49.72 -20.66 -7.93
C ASP A 523 49.25 -19.28 -7.45
N VAL A 524 48.35 -18.64 -8.19
CA VAL A 524 47.80 -17.33 -7.83
C VAL A 524 46.97 -17.40 -6.56
N LYS A 525 46.99 -16.33 -5.76
CA LYS A 525 46.34 -16.22 -4.42
C LYS A 525 44.88 -16.70 -4.35
N TYR A 526 44.14 -16.62 -5.45
CA TYR A 526 42.74 -17.05 -5.54
C TYR A 526 42.55 -18.51 -6.01
N HIS A 527 43.60 -19.33 -6.05
CA HIS A 527 43.52 -20.79 -6.25
C HIS A 527 43.98 -21.60 -5.02
N LEU A 528 44.65 -20.95 -4.08
CA LEU A 528 45.25 -21.60 -2.92
C LEU A 528 44.17 -22.05 -1.92
N SER A 529 44.42 -23.16 -1.23
CA SER A 529 43.59 -23.64 -0.14
C SER A 529 43.81 -22.80 1.13
N SER A 530 42.82 -22.82 2.01
CA SER A 530 42.93 -22.26 3.35
C SER A 530 42.00 -23.02 4.29
N ALA A 531 42.38 -23.10 5.55
CA ALA A 531 41.57 -23.68 6.61
C ALA A 531 41.54 -22.73 7.82
N GLY A 532 40.45 -22.76 8.55
CA GLY A 532 40.24 -21.98 9.76
C GLY A 532 39.10 -22.56 10.59
N THR A 533 38.73 -21.83 11.65
CA THR A 533 37.63 -22.20 12.53
C THR A 533 36.60 -21.08 12.49
N PHE A 534 35.39 -21.40 12.06
CA PHE A 534 34.27 -20.49 12.12
C PHE A 534 33.62 -20.60 13.50
N ARG A 535 33.43 -19.46 14.17
CA ARG A 535 32.79 -19.37 15.48
C ARG A 535 31.43 -18.69 15.34
N THR A 536 30.40 -19.32 15.89
CA THR A 536 29.07 -18.72 15.94
C THR A 536 28.96 -17.72 17.09
N ALA A 537 27.90 -16.90 17.08
CA ALA A 537 27.57 -16.02 18.19
C ALA A 537 27.25 -16.75 19.51
N GLN A 538 27.00 -18.07 19.45
CA GLN A 538 26.71 -18.93 20.61
C GLN A 538 27.95 -19.70 21.07
N GLU A 539 29.14 -19.29 20.60
CA GLU A 539 30.44 -19.92 20.92
C GLU A 539 30.54 -21.40 20.51
N THR A 540 29.68 -21.84 19.57
CA THR A 540 29.88 -23.13 18.87
C THR A 540 30.84 -22.95 17.71
N GLU A 541 31.62 -23.98 17.41
CA GLU A 541 32.67 -23.94 16.40
C GLU A 541 32.45 -24.98 15.31
N VAL A 542 32.79 -24.64 14.08
CA VAL A 542 32.91 -25.59 12.96
C VAL A 542 34.23 -25.34 12.23
N ARG A 543 34.97 -26.41 11.93
CA ARG A 543 36.17 -26.29 11.10
C ARG A 543 35.75 -26.00 9.67
N VAL A 544 36.30 -24.97 9.06
CA VAL A 544 35.95 -24.58 7.69
C VAL A 544 37.20 -24.54 6.82
N SER A 545 37.11 -25.15 5.64
CA SER A 545 38.20 -25.15 4.66
C SER A 545 37.70 -24.81 3.27
N VAL A 546 38.57 -24.22 2.46
CA VAL A 546 38.33 -23.97 1.02
C VAL A 546 39.29 -24.84 0.24
N ALA A 547 38.76 -25.67 -0.66
CA ALA A 547 39.57 -26.52 -1.50
C ALA A 547 40.41 -25.69 -2.50
N PRO A 548 41.63 -26.15 -2.84
CA PRO A 548 42.39 -25.55 -3.92
C PRO A 548 41.72 -25.88 -5.27
N ASN A 549 41.76 -24.96 -6.23
CA ASN A 549 41.12 -25.17 -7.53
C ASN A 549 41.87 -24.48 -8.66
N PRO A 550 41.94 -25.08 -9.86
CA PRO A 550 42.46 -24.41 -11.05
C PRO A 550 41.47 -23.37 -11.58
N SER A 551 41.84 -22.67 -12.66
CA SER A 551 40.94 -21.75 -13.37
C SER A 551 39.78 -22.44 -14.13
N HIS A 552 39.81 -23.77 -14.29
CA HIS A 552 38.72 -24.53 -14.91
C HIS A 552 37.51 -24.56 -13.95
N LEU A 553 36.50 -23.77 -14.28
CA LEU A 553 35.28 -23.63 -13.46
C LEU A 553 34.57 -24.99 -13.29
N GLU A 554 33.89 -25.16 -12.16
CA GLU A 554 33.15 -26.37 -11.74
C GLU A 554 33.98 -27.65 -11.53
N TRP A 555 35.24 -27.71 -11.97
CA TRP A 555 36.08 -28.90 -11.80
C TRP A 555 36.37 -29.24 -10.33
N VAL A 556 36.28 -28.24 -9.45
CA VAL A 556 36.46 -28.42 -8.00
C VAL A 556 35.32 -29.21 -7.35
N ASN A 557 34.13 -29.28 -7.97
CA ASN A 557 32.94 -29.88 -7.38
C ASN A 557 33.15 -31.37 -7.02
N PRO A 558 33.56 -32.27 -7.94
CA PRO A 558 33.82 -33.67 -7.59
C PRO A 558 35.03 -33.84 -6.64
N VAL A 559 35.98 -32.89 -6.64
CA VAL A 559 37.13 -32.93 -5.73
C VAL A 559 36.68 -32.69 -4.29
N VAL A 560 35.80 -31.71 -4.06
CA VAL A 560 35.25 -31.41 -2.73
C VAL A 560 34.43 -32.58 -2.20
N GLU A 561 33.57 -33.18 -3.02
CA GLU A 561 32.83 -34.40 -2.64
C GLU A 561 33.77 -35.53 -2.22
N GLY A 562 34.88 -35.71 -2.95
CA GLY A 562 35.92 -36.67 -2.59
C GLY A 562 36.62 -36.37 -1.26
N ILE A 563 36.91 -35.09 -0.98
CA ILE A 563 37.51 -34.64 0.29
C ILE A 563 36.55 -34.88 1.45
N VAL A 564 35.26 -34.55 1.30
CA VAL A 564 34.25 -34.73 2.36
C VAL A 564 33.99 -36.21 2.64
N ARG A 565 34.10 -37.06 1.61
CA ARG A 565 33.91 -38.52 1.74
C ARG A 565 35.08 -39.23 2.42
N ALA A 566 36.30 -38.72 2.25
CA ALA A 566 37.52 -39.29 2.82
C ALA A 566 37.60 -39.04 4.33
#